data_AF-A0AAX3JA05-F1
#
_entry.id   AF-A0AAX3JA05-F1
#
_cell.length_a   1.000
_cell.length_b   1.000
_cell.length_c   1.000
_cell.angle_alpha   90.00
_cell.angle_beta   90.00
_cell.angle_gamma   90.00
#
_symmetry.space_group_name_H-M   'P 1'
#
loop_
_entity.id
_entity.type
_entity.pdbx_description
1 polymer ?
#
loop_
_entity_poly.entity_id
_entity_poly.type
_entity_poly.pdbx_seq_one_letter_code
_entity_poly.pdbx_strand_id
1 'polypeptide(L)'
;MILKLGDSGYYNQSKQKLEGAYGIRHIWDKHRSEIGATCAEDIVKFLENIFLTGAQVLLDPRKGPNKVIVVESGTGMMIVELKKPQNEDAYYSIITAYDRKSHPGTILHTLP
;
A
#
# COMPACT_ATOMS: atom_id res chain seq x y z
N MET A 1 -2.56 14.14 8.47
CA MET A 1 -3.11 12.91 7.84
C MET A 1 -2.18 11.76 8.18
N ILE A 2 -2.71 10.61 8.62
CA ILE A 2 -1.90 9.48 9.09
C ILE A 2 -1.94 8.36 8.04
N LEU A 3 -0.76 7.85 7.69
CA LEU A 3 -0.57 6.66 6.85
C LEU A 3 -0.08 5.51 7.75
N LYS A 4 -0.78 4.37 7.73
CA LYS A 4 -0.43 3.18 8.53
C LYS A 4 0.03 2.03 7.62
N LEU A 5 0.95 1.19 8.09
CA LEU A 5 1.60 0.09 7.33
C LEU A 5 0.75 -1.17 7.10
N GLY A 6 -0.58 -1.06 7.14
CA GLY A 6 -1.48 -2.19 6.93
C GLY A 6 -1.61 -3.15 8.11
N ASP A 7 -2.31 -4.27 7.89
CA ASP A 7 -2.60 -5.30 8.89
C ASP A 7 -1.67 -6.50 8.72
N SER A 8 -1.05 -6.97 9.82
CA SER A 8 -0.21 -8.15 9.83
C SER A 8 -0.93 -9.46 9.48
N GLY A 9 -2.26 -9.46 9.47
CA GLY A 9 -3.10 -10.63 9.27
C GLY A 9 -3.21 -11.49 10.53
N TYR A 10 -3.63 -12.74 10.37
CA TYR A 10 -3.83 -13.70 11.46
C TYR A 10 -3.31 -15.10 11.08
N TYR A 11 -2.99 -15.92 12.09
CA TYR A 11 -2.64 -17.31 11.86
C TYR A 11 -3.91 -18.17 11.76
N ASN A 12 -4.12 -18.78 10.59
CA ASN A 12 -5.19 -19.75 10.39
C ASN A 12 -4.74 -21.13 10.90
N GLN A 13 -5.24 -21.54 12.06
CA GLN A 13 -4.88 -22.81 12.69
C GLN A 13 -5.25 -24.03 11.84
N SER A 14 -6.41 -24.00 11.16
CA SER A 14 -6.87 -25.12 10.33
C SER A 14 -5.98 -25.35 9.12
N LYS A 15 -5.48 -24.27 8.50
CA LYS A 15 -4.57 -24.34 7.35
C LYS A 15 -3.09 -24.30 7.73
N GLN A 16 -2.80 -24.18 9.02
CA GLN A 16 -1.46 -23.99 9.59
C GLN A 16 -0.61 -22.95 8.84
N LYS A 17 -1.22 -21.81 8.49
CA LYS A 17 -0.55 -20.73 7.75
C LYS A 17 -1.10 -19.36 8.09
N LEU A 18 -0.31 -18.32 7.85
CA LEU A 18 -0.74 -16.93 7.95
C LEU A 18 -1.67 -16.57 6.78
N GLU A 19 -2.78 -15.89 7.08
CA GLU A 19 -3.75 -15.39 6.11
C GLU A 19 -4.20 -13.96 6.46
N GLY A 20 -4.84 -13.29 5.50
CA GLY A 20 -5.50 -12.00 5.73
C GLY A 20 -4.57 -10.79 5.91
N ALA A 21 -3.27 -10.94 5.63
CA ALA A 21 -2.31 -9.84 5.75
C ALA A 21 -2.39 -8.88 4.56
N TYR A 22 -2.27 -7.59 4.85
CA TYR A 22 -2.09 -6.48 3.92
C TYR A 22 -0.91 -5.60 4.37
N GLY A 23 -0.45 -4.67 3.54
CA GLY A 23 0.67 -3.81 3.90
C GLY A 23 2.00 -4.56 4.00
N ILE A 24 2.80 -4.30 5.04
CA ILE A 24 4.21 -4.73 5.06
C ILE A 24 4.38 -6.26 4.94
N ARG A 25 3.52 -7.05 5.60
CA ARG A 25 3.61 -8.51 5.55
C ARG A 25 3.21 -9.04 4.17
N HIS A 26 2.17 -8.47 3.57
CA HIS A 26 1.77 -8.81 2.21
C HIS A 26 2.85 -8.47 1.19
N ILE A 27 3.45 -7.28 1.30
CA ILE A 27 4.56 -6.84 0.44
C ILE A 27 5.75 -7.78 0.61
N TRP A 28 6.09 -8.16 1.85
CA TRP A 28 7.15 -9.13 2.11
C TRP A 28 6.87 -10.48 1.45
N ASP A 29 5.69 -11.06 1.70
CA ASP A 29 5.36 -12.41 1.25
C ASP A 29 5.17 -12.49 -0.29
N LYS A 30 4.80 -11.39 -0.95
CA LYS A 30 4.41 -11.37 -2.38
C LYS A 30 5.32 -10.58 -3.30
N HIS A 31 5.92 -9.50 -2.81
CA HIS A 31 6.59 -8.50 -3.65
C HIS A 31 8.06 -8.26 -3.27
N ARG A 32 8.57 -8.82 -2.17
CA ARG A 32 9.97 -8.56 -1.73
C ARG A 32 11.01 -8.81 -2.81
N SER A 33 10.83 -9.86 -3.63
CA SER A 33 11.77 -10.18 -4.71
C SER A 33 11.68 -9.18 -5.87
N GLU A 34 10.48 -8.70 -6.17
CA GLU A 34 10.21 -7.70 -7.22
C GLU A 34 10.86 -6.36 -6.84
N ILE A 35 10.70 -5.92 -5.59
CA ILE A 35 11.24 -4.63 -5.12
C ILE A 35 12.67 -4.72 -4.58
N GLY A 36 13.31 -5.89 -4.64
CA GLY A 36 14.68 -6.11 -4.17
C GLY A 36 14.87 -6.02 -2.64
N ALA A 37 13.81 -6.23 -1.85
CA ALA A 37 13.86 -6.14 -0.39
C ALA A 37 14.47 -7.40 0.25
N THR A 38 15.46 -7.20 1.10
CA THR A 38 16.16 -8.25 1.86
C THR A 38 15.82 -8.23 3.34
N CYS A 39 15.32 -7.11 3.84
CA CYS A 39 14.78 -6.95 5.20
C CYS A 39 13.52 -6.06 5.20
N ALA A 40 12.85 -5.94 6.35
CA ALA A 40 11.63 -5.15 6.47
C ALA A 40 11.88 -3.65 6.24
N GLU A 41 13.05 -3.17 6.64
CA GLU A 41 13.50 -1.79 6.46
C GLU A 41 13.62 -1.42 4.97
N ASP A 42 13.98 -2.36 4.10
CA ASP A 42 14.02 -2.13 2.65
C ASP A 42 12.62 -1.84 2.09
N ILE A 43 11.59 -2.51 2.62
CA ILE A 43 10.19 -2.23 2.25
C ILE A 43 9.81 -0.81 2.69
N VAL A 44 10.16 -0.41 3.92
CA VAL A 44 9.85 0.93 4.43
C VAL A 44 10.52 2.00 3.55
N LYS A 45 11.81 1.85 3.25
CA LYS A 45 12.54 2.76 2.34
C LYS A 45 11.91 2.82 0.95
N PHE A 46 11.47 1.67 0.42
CA PHE A 46 10.78 1.63 -0.87
C PHE A 46 9.46 2.41 -0.85
N LEU A 47 8.66 2.26 0.20
CA LEU A 47 7.41 3.01 0.38
C LEU A 47 7.67 4.53 0.54
N GLU A 48 8.69 4.91 1.30
CA GLU A 48 9.11 6.32 1.44
C GLU A 48 9.51 6.92 0.09
N ASN A 49 10.25 6.17 -0.74
CA ASN A 49 10.66 6.59 -2.08
C ASN A 49 9.50 6.69 -3.08
N ILE A 50 8.38 6.01 -2.82
CA ILE A 50 7.14 6.21 -3.58
C ILE A 50 6.41 7.47 -3.12
N PHE A 51 6.41 7.74 -1.81
CA PHE A 51 5.69 8.84 -1.18
C PHE A 51 6.52 10.14 -1.14
N LEU A 52 7.20 10.46 -2.23
CA LEU A 52 7.97 11.71 -2.38
C LEU A 52 7.15 12.80 -3.05
N THR A 53 7.60 14.04 -2.91
CA THR A 53 7.10 15.20 -3.69
C THR A 53 7.05 14.87 -5.18
N GLY A 54 5.95 15.23 -5.83
CA GLY A 54 5.70 14.89 -7.24
C GLY A 54 5.04 13.54 -7.47
N ALA A 55 4.86 12.70 -6.45
CA ALA A 55 4.09 11.48 -6.58
C ALA A 55 2.64 11.78 -6.95
N GLN A 56 2.09 11.02 -7.89
CA GLN A 56 0.74 11.19 -8.38
C GLN A 56 -0.23 10.35 -7.57
N VAL A 57 -1.36 10.95 -7.23
CA VAL A 57 -2.46 10.31 -6.51
C VAL A 57 -3.57 10.04 -7.51
N LEU A 58 -3.89 8.76 -7.73
CA LEU A 58 -4.84 8.31 -8.74
C LEU A 58 -6.03 7.60 -8.11
N LEU A 59 -7.17 7.75 -8.79
CA LEU A 59 -8.38 7.01 -8.53
C LEU A 59 -8.61 5.97 -9.63
N ASP A 60 -8.64 4.69 -9.27
CA ASP A 60 -9.12 3.64 -10.16
C ASP A 60 -10.59 3.32 -9.82
N PRO A 61 -11.56 3.72 -10.66
CA PRO A 61 -12.98 3.47 -10.39
C PRO A 61 -13.34 1.98 -10.35
N ARG A 62 -12.49 1.09 -10.87
CA ARG A 62 -12.70 -0.36 -10.83
C ARG A 62 -12.39 -0.99 -9.47
N LYS A 63 -11.72 -0.27 -8.56
CA LYS A 63 -11.32 -0.75 -7.23
C LYS A 63 -12.44 -0.67 -6.16
N GLY A 64 -13.67 -0.34 -6.54
CA GLY A 64 -14.84 -0.35 -5.65
C GLY A 64 -15.05 0.93 -4.83
N PRO A 65 -16.17 1.07 -4.07
CA PRO A 65 -16.62 2.34 -3.48
C PRO A 65 -15.78 2.86 -2.29
N ASN A 66 -15.05 2.00 -1.56
CA ASN A 66 -14.04 2.41 -0.57
C ASN A 66 -12.70 2.75 -1.25
N LYS A 67 -12.80 3.51 -2.36
CA LYS A 67 -11.84 3.56 -3.45
C LYS A 67 -10.41 3.55 -2.96
N VAL A 68 -9.75 2.43 -3.25
CA VAL A 68 -8.34 2.26 -3.01
C VAL A 68 -7.60 3.27 -3.89
N ILE A 69 -6.82 4.12 -3.27
CA ILE A 69 -6.06 5.18 -3.92
C ILE A 69 -4.72 4.60 -4.32
N VAL A 70 -4.28 4.90 -5.54
CA VAL A 70 -2.93 4.58 -5.98
C VAL A 70 -2.08 5.82 -5.80
N VAL A 71 -0.92 5.66 -5.17
CA VAL A 71 0.14 6.67 -5.15
C VAL A 71 1.28 6.11 -5.97
N GLU A 72 1.67 6.79 -7.04
CA GLU A 72 2.75 6.34 -7.92
C GLU A 72 3.81 7.42 -8.16
N SER A 73 5.02 6.96 -8.45
CA SER A 73 6.20 7.79 -8.68
C SER A 73 7.12 7.12 -9.70
N GLY A 74 8.27 7.76 -10.00
CA GLY A 74 9.34 7.14 -10.78
C GLY A 74 9.96 5.90 -10.13
N THR A 75 9.71 5.64 -8.84
CA THR A 75 10.21 4.48 -8.10
C THR A 75 9.28 3.27 -8.24
N GLY A 76 7.97 3.49 -8.17
CA GLY A 76 6.96 2.43 -8.12
C GLY A 76 5.61 2.98 -7.69
N MET A 77 4.71 2.10 -7.24
CA MET A 77 3.38 2.47 -6.79
C MET A 77 2.99 1.76 -5.49
N MET A 78 2.19 2.45 -4.67
CA MET A 78 1.54 1.88 -3.50
C MET A 78 0.03 2.04 -3.61
N ILE A 79 -0.68 1.14 -2.97
CA ILE A 79 -2.13 1.07 -2.96
C ILE A 79 -2.59 1.30 -1.52
N VAL A 80 -3.40 2.33 -1.29
CA VAL A 80 -3.87 2.70 0.05
C VAL A 80 -5.40 2.69 0.13
N GLU A 81 -5.95 2.25 1.26
CA GLU A 81 -7.38 2.24 1.53
C GLU A 81 -7.71 3.21 2.67
N LEU A 82 -8.78 3.98 2.53
CA LEU A 82 -9.30 4.80 3.61
C LEU A 82 -10.03 3.92 4.65
N LYS A 83 -9.51 3.89 5.87
CA LYS A 83 -10.15 3.25 7.02
C LYS A 83 -10.85 4.30 7.87
N LYS A 84 -12.08 3.99 8.30
CA LYS A 84 -12.93 4.83 9.17
C LYS A 84 -13.40 4.01 10.38
N PRO A 85 -12.51 3.67 11.32
CA PRO A 85 -12.90 2.99 12.56
C PRO A 85 -13.83 3.87 13.42
N GLN A 86 -14.61 3.27 14.32
CA GLN A 86 -15.58 4.00 15.16
C GLN A 86 -14.92 4.86 16.25
N ASN A 87 -13.75 4.47 16.75
CA ASN A 87 -13.11 5.06 17.93
C ASN A 87 -11.73 5.67 17.67
N GLU A 88 -11.36 5.86 16.41
CA GLU A 88 -10.10 6.50 16.01
C GLU A 88 -10.36 7.43 14.82
N ASP A 89 -9.47 8.40 14.62
CA ASP A 89 -9.51 9.23 13.42
C ASP A 89 -9.35 8.38 12.15
N ALA A 90 -9.99 8.83 11.07
CA ALA A 90 -9.85 8.20 9.77
C ALA A 90 -8.38 8.26 9.31
N TYR A 91 -7.89 7.15 8.75
CA TYR A 91 -6.50 7.02 8.30
C TYR A 91 -6.43 6.27 6.97
N TYR A 92 -5.34 6.48 6.23
CA TYR A 92 -5.04 5.65 5.07
C TYR A 92 -4.16 4.48 5.49
N SER A 93 -4.53 3.29 5.05
CA SER A 93 -3.81 2.04 5.30
C SER A 93 -3.15 1.58 4.02
N ILE A 94 -1.83 1.35 4.04
CA ILE A 94 -1.11 0.76 2.90
C ILE A 94 -1.54 -0.71 2.79
N ILE A 95 -2.11 -1.06 1.66
CA ILE A 95 -2.62 -2.41 1.38
C ILE A 95 -1.57 -3.25 0.66
N THR A 96 -0.80 -2.65 -0.25
CA THR A 96 0.27 -3.31 -1.01
C THR A 96 1.11 -2.27 -1.77
N ALA A 97 2.24 -2.69 -2.35
CA ALA A 97 3.12 -1.88 -3.20
C ALA A 97 3.86 -2.74 -4.24
N TYR A 98 4.24 -2.12 -5.35
CA TYR A 98 4.81 -2.74 -6.56
C TYR A 98 5.89 -1.85 -7.18
N ASP A 99 6.84 -2.42 -7.92
CA ASP A 99 7.85 -1.68 -8.68
C ASP A 99 7.30 -1.02 -9.96
N ARG A 100 6.07 -1.39 -10.32
CA ARG A 100 5.32 -0.83 -11.44
C ARG A 100 5.10 0.68 -11.27
N LYS A 101 5.30 1.43 -12.37
CA LYS A 101 5.35 2.90 -12.36
C LYS A 101 4.18 3.58 -13.09
N SER A 102 3.15 2.83 -13.43
CA SER A 102 1.99 3.36 -14.14
C SER A 102 0.77 2.48 -13.90
N HIS A 103 -0.21 3.04 -13.20
CA HIS A 103 -1.51 2.44 -12.98
C HIS A 103 -2.59 3.17 -13.77
N PRO A 104 -3.46 2.45 -14.51
CA PRO A 104 -4.62 3.06 -15.15
C PRO A 104 -5.56 3.72 -14.13
N GLY A 105 -5.82 5.01 -14.29
CA GLY A 105 -6.72 5.76 -13.43
C GLY A 105 -6.77 7.24 -13.79
N THR A 106 -7.55 8.00 -13.03
CA THR A 106 -7.59 9.46 -13.15
C THR A 106 -6.69 10.06 -12.08
N ILE A 107 -5.72 10.88 -12.48
CA ILE A 107 -4.91 11.67 -11.55
C ILE A 107 -5.82 12.68 -10.86
N LEU A 108 -5.88 12.63 -9.53
CA LEU A 108 -6.63 13.57 -8.71
C LEU A 108 -5.73 14.68 -8.14
N HIS A 109 -4.48 14.33 -7.82
CA HIS A 109 -3.57 15.23 -7.14
C HIS A 109 -2.11 14.83 -7.37
N THR A 110 -1.20 15.73 -7.04
CA THR A 110 0.24 15.50 -7.00
C THR A 110 0.72 15.94 -5.63
N LEU A 111 1.47 15.09 -4.93
CA LEU A 111 1.97 15.41 -3.60
C LEU A 111 2.92 16.63 -3.67
N PRO A 112 2.76 17.61 -2.76
CA PRO A 112 3.55 18.85 -2.75
C PRO A 112 5.01 18.64 -2.35
#